data_AF-A0A972X7U9-F1
#
_entry.id   AF-A0A972X7U9-F1
#
_cell.length_a   1.000
_cell.length_b   1.000
_cell.length_c   1.000
_cell.angle_alpha   90.00
_cell.angle_beta   90.00
_cell.angle_gamma   90.00
#
_symmetry.space_group_name_H-M   'P 1'
#
loop_
_entity.id
_entity.type
_entity.pdbx_description
1 polymer ?
#
loop_
_entity_poly.entity_id
_entity_poly.type
_entity_poly.pdbx_seq_one_letter_code
_entity_poly.pdbx_strand_id
1 'polypeptide(L)'
;MGSVFRPKVTRPLPAGATIVTRGGQQWAEWRDAAGKLKRARTAGPKASRLGIIVEVATFTAKFRDGSGMIRKVATGCRTRDAAKQVLADLEARSEKVRAGMLSPREAEAAEHLSTSIEEHIGEYLKVLANSRGKGAHPNVSKTHVDNVHRGLGDIIKACGFKMLRDLDRQKVLDWASESLRRPDETITKKDGTVRIRKAPGPRTINAKLIALTAFGNWLVDSGRLIENPFDRLKKLDESDDVRRRRRAMTAVELGRLLQIARLRPLAEHGRSTVRSPGRSRASKSRATWQKSPLTVDTIAEAAARGRSVVQPERAEHLELQGWERALTYELLLTTGMRKGELASLTVANVDLNADAPAVTLRGVHAKNGKRSTIPLRLDVAGHVRGWLADRRQRLAARGKMLAADDRLVQIPSGLIRILDRDLAAAGIAKADERGRRLDVHAMRTTFNTQLAVAGVDPRTAMAAMRVSSLDLVLKTYADEKHLDVTKAVNSLPATPPMLEAVGSITAAEVGKPVVPIVVPTSGNGGALEGSAGPRSPAGKKSARAKKPTISRDFHVIPAKEEKRAKGLEPSTSS
;
A
#
# COMPACT_ATOMS: atom_id res chain seq x y z
N MET A 1 42.44 -26.54 -17.55
CA MET A 1 41.52 -27.30 -18.41
C MET A 1 40.38 -27.86 -17.59
N GLY A 2 39.17 -27.52 -18.00
CA GLY A 2 37.93 -28.07 -17.48
C GLY A 2 37.65 -29.47 -18.01
N SER A 3 36.65 -30.11 -17.42
CA SER A 3 36.24 -31.47 -17.75
C SER A 3 34.73 -31.58 -17.76
N VAL A 4 34.19 -32.33 -18.71
CA VAL A 4 32.77 -32.66 -18.76
C VAL A 4 32.56 -34.09 -18.25
N PHE A 5 31.64 -34.29 -17.30
CA PHE A 5 31.33 -35.60 -16.73
C PHE A 5 29.82 -35.74 -16.48
N ARG A 6 29.33 -36.97 -16.33
CA ARG A 6 27.97 -37.24 -15.87
C ARG A 6 28.00 -37.41 -14.35
N PRO A 7 27.30 -36.57 -13.56
CA PRO A 7 27.21 -36.78 -12.13
C PRO A 7 26.58 -38.14 -11.81
N LYS A 8 27.05 -38.78 -10.75
CA LYS A 8 26.40 -39.96 -10.18
C LYS A 8 25.51 -39.49 -9.04
N VAL A 9 24.21 -39.71 -9.15
CA VAL A 9 23.21 -39.34 -8.13
C VAL A 9 22.56 -40.57 -7.54
N THR A 10 22.32 -40.55 -6.23
CA THR A 10 21.63 -41.63 -5.54
C THR A 10 20.11 -41.42 -5.67
N ARG A 11 19.43 -42.37 -6.30
CA ARG A 11 17.96 -42.43 -6.38
C ARG A 11 17.43 -43.51 -5.42
N PRO A 12 16.20 -43.37 -4.91
CA PRO A 12 15.59 -44.39 -4.05
C PRO A 12 15.50 -45.74 -4.76
N LEU A 13 15.46 -46.82 -3.98
CA LEU A 13 15.34 -48.18 -4.49
C LEU A 13 14.03 -48.37 -5.29
N PRO A 14 14.10 -48.93 -6.50
CA PRO A 14 12.91 -49.30 -7.26
C PRO A 14 12.06 -50.35 -6.53
N ALA A 15 10.74 -50.31 -6.71
CA ALA A 15 9.83 -51.30 -6.12
C ALA A 15 10.17 -52.72 -6.63
N GLY A 16 10.34 -53.68 -5.72
CA GLY A 16 10.72 -55.06 -6.05
C GLY A 16 12.21 -55.29 -6.30
N ALA A 17 13.09 -54.35 -5.96
CA ALA A 17 14.53 -54.52 -6.09
C ALA A 17 15.12 -55.42 -4.99
N THR A 18 15.88 -56.45 -5.38
CA THR A 18 16.65 -57.32 -4.47
C THR A 18 18.10 -56.84 -4.39
N ILE A 19 18.71 -56.87 -3.21
CA ILE A 19 20.10 -56.43 -2.99
C ILE A 19 21.01 -57.66 -2.96
N VAL A 20 21.98 -57.71 -3.86
CA VAL A 20 22.96 -58.80 -3.99
C VAL A 20 24.36 -58.25 -3.73
N THR A 21 25.14 -58.93 -2.87
CA THR A 21 26.53 -58.55 -2.58
C THR A 21 27.47 -59.42 -3.40
N ARG A 22 28.30 -58.80 -4.25
CA ARG A 22 29.32 -59.50 -5.05
C ARG A 22 30.65 -58.76 -4.96
N GLY A 23 31.73 -59.47 -4.63
CA GLY A 23 33.08 -58.91 -4.58
C GLY A 23 33.25 -57.69 -3.66
N GLY A 24 32.58 -57.68 -2.51
CA GLY A 24 32.62 -56.55 -1.55
C GLY A 24 31.81 -55.31 -1.96
N GLN A 25 31.02 -55.37 -3.04
CA GLN A 25 30.14 -54.28 -3.48
C GLN A 25 28.67 -54.74 -3.51
N GLN A 26 27.74 -53.87 -3.08
CA GLN A 26 26.30 -54.13 -3.09
C GLN A 26 25.64 -53.63 -4.38
N TRP A 27 24.91 -54.52 -5.05
CA TRP A 27 24.14 -54.27 -6.26
C TRP A 27 22.65 -54.43 -5.98
N ALA A 28 21.81 -53.62 -6.62
CA ALA A 28 20.36 -53.82 -6.64
C ALA A 28 19.96 -54.37 -8.00
N GLU A 29 19.18 -55.45 -8.01
CA GLU A 29 18.62 -56.08 -9.20
C GLU A 29 17.09 -55.94 -9.17
N TRP A 30 16.50 -55.46 -10.26
CA TRP A 30 15.05 -55.30 -10.39
C TRP A 30 14.62 -55.48 -11.85
N ARG A 31 13.34 -55.77 -12.09
CA ARG A 31 12.77 -55.74 -13.44
C ARG A 31 12.15 -54.37 -13.70
N ASP A 32 12.44 -53.78 -14.85
CA ASP A 32 11.76 -52.56 -15.27
C ASP A 32 10.30 -52.83 -15.69
N ALA A 33 9.53 -51.78 -15.96
CA ALA A 33 8.13 -51.89 -16.39
C ALA A 33 7.94 -52.65 -17.73
N ALA A 34 9.03 -52.89 -18.48
CA ALA A 34 9.05 -53.68 -19.70
C ALA A 34 9.57 -55.12 -19.47
N GLY A 35 9.71 -55.54 -18.21
CA GLY A 35 10.13 -56.89 -17.83
C GLY A 35 11.64 -57.15 -17.93
N LYS A 36 12.45 -56.16 -18.32
CA LYS A 36 13.89 -56.30 -18.55
C LYS A 36 14.64 -56.20 -17.22
N LEU A 37 15.52 -57.17 -16.97
CA LEU A 37 16.33 -57.24 -15.75
C LEU A 37 17.39 -56.13 -15.77
N LYS A 38 17.35 -55.22 -14.80
CA LYS A 38 18.31 -54.15 -14.60
C LYS A 38 19.05 -54.34 -13.31
N ARG A 39 20.34 -53.98 -13.35
CA ARG A 39 21.26 -54.02 -12.21
C ARG A 39 21.93 -52.66 -12.06
N ALA A 40 21.97 -52.12 -10.85
CA ALA A 40 22.69 -50.90 -10.55
C ALA A 40 23.39 -51.01 -9.21
N ARG A 41 24.55 -50.36 -9.09
CA ARG A 41 25.31 -50.33 -7.85
C ARG A 41 24.56 -49.49 -6.81
N THR A 42 24.50 -49.98 -5.57
CA THR A 42 23.88 -49.23 -4.47
C THR A 42 24.89 -48.29 -3.81
N ALA A 43 24.41 -47.32 -3.03
CA ALA A 43 25.23 -46.38 -2.26
C ALA A 43 26.08 -47.06 -1.16
N GLY A 44 25.92 -48.38 -0.94
CA GLY A 44 26.64 -49.18 0.03
C GLY A 44 26.00 -49.20 1.42
N PRO A 45 26.49 -50.06 2.33
CA PRO A 45 25.83 -50.34 3.61
C PRO A 45 25.97 -49.23 4.67
N LYS A 46 26.92 -48.30 4.48
CA LYS A 46 27.17 -47.15 5.40
C LYS A 46 26.56 -45.83 4.92
N ALA A 47 25.78 -45.83 3.83
CA ALA A 47 25.16 -44.61 3.31
C ALA A 47 23.90 -44.25 4.09
N SER A 48 23.69 -42.95 4.37
CA SER A 48 22.51 -42.46 5.13
C SER A 48 21.17 -42.70 4.41
N ARG A 49 21.19 -43.01 3.12
CA ARG A 49 20.01 -43.42 2.33
C ARG A 49 20.38 -44.60 1.44
N LEU A 50 19.67 -45.72 1.63
CA LEU A 50 19.68 -46.88 0.74
C LEU A 50 19.09 -46.49 -0.62
N GLY A 51 19.87 -46.63 -1.68
CA GLY A 51 19.49 -46.19 -3.01
C GLY A 51 20.46 -46.67 -4.10
N ILE A 52 20.00 -46.62 -5.34
CA ILE A 52 20.81 -46.95 -6.52
C ILE A 52 21.57 -45.72 -7.00
N ILE A 53 22.83 -45.91 -7.37
CA ILE A 53 23.67 -44.90 -7.99
C ILE A 53 23.36 -44.91 -9.49
N VAL A 54 22.77 -43.82 -9.98
CA VAL A 54 22.43 -43.65 -11.39
C VAL A 54 23.21 -42.46 -11.95
N GLU A 55 23.77 -42.62 -13.14
CA GLU A 55 24.35 -41.50 -13.88
C GLU A 55 23.23 -40.63 -14.47
N VAL A 56 23.31 -39.32 -14.25
CA VAL A 56 22.35 -38.38 -14.86
C VAL A 56 22.53 -38.38 -16.38
N ALA A 57 21.41 -38.29 -17.10
CA ALA A 57 21.42 -38.30 -18.56
C ALA A 57 22.11 -37.08 -19.19
N THR A 58 22.20 -35.97 -18.45
CA THR A 58 22.84 -34.73 -18.87
C THR A 58 24.26 -34.64 -18.34
N PHE A 59 25.12 -34.04 -19.16
CA PHE A 59 26.49 -33.76 -18.79
C PHE A 59 26.58 -32.51 -17.88
N THR A 60 27.61 -32.45 -17.05
CA THR A 60 27.98 -31.30 -16.21
C THR A 60 29.40 -30.90 -16.54
N ALA A 61 29.60 -29.61 -16.79
CA ALA A 61 30.89 -28.99 -17.03
C ALA A 61 31.52 -28.57 -15.70
N LYS A 62 32.79 -28.91 -15.49
CA LYS A 62 33.62 -28.43 -14.37
C LYS A 62 34.77 -27.61 -14.96
N PHE A 63 34.84 -26.32 -14.64
CA PHE A 63 35.86 -25.40 -15.15
C PHE A 63 36.31 -24.44 -14.04
N ARG A 64 37.40 -23.72 -14.27
CA ARG A 64 37.82 -22.60 -13.40
C ARG A 64 37.24 -21.31 -13.97
N ASP A 65 36.53 -20.55 -13.15
CA ASP A 65 36.03 -19.24 -13.54
C ASP A 65 37.16 -18.19 -13.55
N GLY A 66 36.85 -16.98 -14.03
CA GLY A 66 37.82 -15.87 -14.11
C GLY A 66 38.39 -15.42 -12.75
N SER A 67 37.80 -15.84 -11.64
CA SER A 67 38.30 -15.60 -10.27
C SER A 67 39.19 -16.73 -9.73
N GLY A 68 39.39 -17.79 -10.51
CA GLY A 68 40.17 -18.97 -10.13
C GLY A 68 39.40 -20.04 -9.36
N MET A 69 38.10 -19.86 -9.11
CA MET A 69 37.26 -20.83 -8.42
C MET A 69 36.75 -21.92 -9.36
N ILE A 70 36.65 -23.15 -8.86
CA ILE A 70 36.12 -24.28 -9.63
C ILE A 70 34.59 -24.24 -9.58
N ARG A 71 33.94 -23.98 -10.72
CA ARG A 71 32.48 -24.05 -10.86
C ARG A 71 32.05 -25.34 -11.55
N LYS A 72 30.86 -25.82 -11.16
CA LYS A 72 30.18 -26.96 -11.79
C LYS A 72 28.84 -26.46 -12.33
N VAL A 73 28.67 -26.49 -13.65
CA VAL A 73 27.47 -26.01 -14.35
C VAL A 73 26.85 -27.17 -15.13
N ALA A 74 25.55 -27.39 -14.97
CA ALA A 74 24.83 -28.39 -15.75
C ALA A 74 24.71 -27.89 -17.20
N THR A 75 25.20 -28.66 -18.17
CA THR A 75 25.19 -28.21 -19.58
C THR A 75 23.84 -28.42 -20.26
N GLY A 76 22.95 -29.22 -19.67
CA GLY A 76 21.66 -29.60 -20.27
C GLY A 76 21.78 -30.54 -21.48
N CYS A 77 22.98 -30.71 -22.04
CA CYS A 77 23.23 -31.57 -23.20
C CYS A 77 23.31 -33.05 -22.82
N ARG A 78 22.72 -33.92 -23.66
CA ARG A 78 22.77 -35.39 -23.52
C ARG A 78 23.99 -36.02 -24.18
N THR A 79 24.58 -35.35 -25.18
CA THR A 79 25.76 -35.79 -25.93
C THR A 79 27.03 -35.14 -25.37
N ARG A 80 28.15 -35.87 -25.46
CA ARG A 80 29.43 -35.41 -24.91
C ARG A 80 29.98 -34.22 -25.70
N ASP A 81 29.80 -34.20 -27.01
CA ASP A 81 30.37 -33.16 -27.88
C ASP A 81 29.65 -31.81 -27.74
N ALA A 82 28.32 -31.79 -27.68
CA ALA A 82 27.58 -30.57 -27.36
C ALA A 82 27.92 -30.03 -25.96
N ALA A 83 28.14 -30.92 -24.99
CA ALA A 83 28.56 -30.51 -23.65
C ALA A 83 30.02 -29.97 -23.61
N LYS A 84 30.90 -30.45 -24.50
CA LYS A 84 32.24 -29.88 -24.69
C LYS A 84 32.19 -28.50 -25.33
N GLN A 85 31.27 -28.26 -26.27
CA GLN A 85 31.06 -26.91 -26.84
C GLN A 85 30.60 -25.92 -25.77
N VAL A 86 29.63 -26.31 -24.93
CA VAL A 86 29.20 -25.48 -23.78
C VAL A 86 30.36 -25.22 -22.81
N LEU A 87 31.21 -26.23 -22.55
CA LEU A 87 32.41 -26.05 -21.73
C LEU A 87 33.39 -25.06 -22.38
N ALA A 88 33.63 -25.16 -23.68
CA ALA A 88 34.52 -24.25 -24.41
C ALA A 88 34.02 -22.80 -24.34
N ASP A 89 32.71 -22.58 -24.49
CA ASP A 89 32.10 -21.25 -24.34
C ASP A 89 32.28 -20.68 -22.92
N LEU A 90 32.13 -21.52 -21.89
CA LEU A 90 32.32 -21.14 -20.48
C LEU A 90 33.80 -20.81 -20.17
N GLU A 91 34.74 -21.59 -20.71
CA GLU A 91 36.17 -21.33 -20.58
C GLU A 91 36.58 -20.05 -21.32
N ALA A 92 36.12 -19.84 -22.56
CA ALA A 92 36.40 -18.62 -23.32
C ALA A 92 35.87 -17.36 -22.62
N ARG A 93 34.69 -17.42 -22.00
CA ARG A 93 34.19 -16.30 -21.17
C ARG A 93 35.04 -16.09 -19.91
N SER A 94 35.45 -17.16 -19.25
CA SER A 94 36.30 -17.09 -18.06
C SER A 94 37.68 -16.51 -18.37
N GLU A 95 38.22 -16.80 -19.55
CA GLU A 95 39.46 -16.21 -20.06
C GLU A 95 39.31 -14.72 -20.33
N LYS A 96 38.19 -14.28 -20.93
CA LYS A 96 37.90 -12.84 -21.10
C LYS A 96 37.86 -12.11 -19.75
N VAL A 97 37.29 -12.73 -18.72
CA VAL A 97 37.30 -12.17 -17.37
C VAL A 97 38.71 -12.14 -16.78
N ARG A 98 39.47 -13.24 -16.92
CA ARG A 98 40.86 -13.34 -16.42
C ARG A 98 41.81 -12.36 -17.13
N ALA A 99 41.55 -12.07 -18.41
CA ALA A 99 42.29 -11.10 -19.20
C ALA A 99 41.87 -9.64 -18.91
N GLY A 100 40.89 -9.42 -18.03
CA GLY A 100 40.38 -8.09 -17.71
C GLY A 100 39.52 -7.46 -18.81
N MET A 101 39.16 -8.22 -19.84
CA MET A 101 38.29 -7.75 -20.95
C MET A 101 36.81 -7.71 -20.56
N LEU A 102 36.42 -8.45 -19.52
CA LEU A 102 35.09 -8.41 -18.91
C LEU A 102 35.23 -8.42 -17.39
N SER A 103 34.39 -7.67 -16.70
CA SER A 103 34.23 -7.87 -15.25
C SER A 103 33.45 -9.16 -14.97
N PRO A 104 33.62 -9.80 -13.80
CA PRO A 104 32.80 -10.95 -13.41
C PRO A 104 31.29 -10.65 -13.46
N ARG A 105 30.89 -9.41 -13.13
CA ARG A 105 29.50 -8.95 -13.21
C ARG A 105 28.97 -8.85 -14.64
N GLU A 106 29.80 -8.39 -15.58
CA GLU A 106 29.46 -8.37 -17.00
C GLU A 106 29.26 -9.77 -17.56
N ALA A 107 30.07 -10.73 -17.13
CA ALA A 107 29.94 -12.13 -17.54
C ALA A 107 28.65 -12.79 -17.02
N GLU A 108 28.26 -12.54 -15.77
CA GLU A 108 27.00 -13.04 -15.19
C GLU A 108 25.77 -12.41 -15.86
N ALA A 109 25.78 -11.08 -16.08
CA ALA A 109 24.69 -10.40 -16.77
C ALA A 109 24.47 -10.93 -18.20
N ALA A 110 25.56 -11.30 -18.90
CA ALA A 110 25.49 -11.85 -20.25
C ALA A 110 24.71 -13.17 -20.33
N GLU A 111 24.66 -13.98 -19.26
CA GLU A 111 23.91 -15.24 -19.24
C GLU A 111 22.38 -15.01 -19.30
N HIS A 112 21.92 -13.86 -18.80
CA HIS A 112 20.51 -13.54 -18.69
C HIS A 112 19.96 -12.75 -19.90
N LEU A 113 20.81 -12.37 -20.85
CA LEU A 113 20.42 -11.60 -22.04
C LEU A 113 19.53 -12.38 -23.03
N SER A 114 19.62 -13.72 -23.01
CA SER A 114 18.80 -14.60 -23.87
C SER A 114 17.44 -14.94 -23.26
N THR A 115 17.27 -14.73 -21.95
CA THR A 115 16.01 -14.92 -21.23
C THR A 115 15.03 -13.80 -21.54
N SER A 116 13.75 -14.15 -21.67
CA SER A 116 12.71 -13.18 -21.99
C SER A 116 12.44 -12.23 -20.81
N ILE A 117 11.96 -11.03 -21.09
CA ILE A 117 11.58 -10.08 -20.03
C ILE A 117 10.40 -10.60 -19.19
N GLU A 118 9.50 -11.38 -19.79
CA GLU A 118 8.33 -11.95 -19.10
C GLU A 118 8.74 -12.95 -18.01
N GLU A 119 9.74 -13.79 -18.28
CA GLU A 119 10.30 -14.71 -17.29
C GLU A 119 10.94 -13.95 -16.13
N HIS A 120 11.70 -12.89 -16.42
CA HIS A 120 12.29 -12.03 -15.39
C HIS A 120 11.22 -11.34 -14.53
N ILE A 121 10.13 -10.87 -15.12
CA ILE A 121 8.98 -10.33 -14.36
C ILE A 121 8.39 -11.43 -13.46
N GLY A 122 8.21 -12.64 -13.98
CA GLY A 122 7.70 -13.76 -13.20
C GLY A 122 8.56 -14.08 -11.97
N GLU A 123 9.88 -14.06 -12.12
CA GLU A 123 10.84 -14.21 -11.02
C GLU A 123 10.78 -13.04 -10.04
N TYR A 124 10.77 -11.80 -10.54
CA TYR A 124 10.64 -10.60 -9.73
C TYR A 124 9.37 -10.62 -8.87
N LEU A 125 8.24 -11.01 -9.45
CA LEU A 125 6.97 -11.07 -8.74
C LEU A 125 6.95 -12.14 -7.65
N LYS A 126 7.64 -13.27 -7.84
CA LYS A 126 7.83 -14.29 -6.79
C LYS A 126 8.64 -13.72 -5.63
N VAL A 127 9.74 -13.02 -5.92
CA VAL A 127 10.56 -12.35 -4.90
C VAL A 127 9.75 -11.28 -4.17
N LEU A 128 9.00 -10.46 -4.92
CA LEU A 128 8.16 -9.40 -4.37
C LEU A 128 7.05 -9.95 -3.47
N ALA A 129 6.39 -11.05 -3.87
CA ALA A 129 5.35 -11.70 -3.08
C ALA A 129 5.88 -12.22 -1.73
N ASN A 130 7.10 -12.75 -1.73
CA ASN A 130 7.76 -13.28 -0.52
C ASN A 130 8.52 -12.20 0.27
N SER A 131 8.59 -10.97 -0.24
CA SER A 131 9.23 -9.87 0.45
C SER A 131 8.38 -9.43 1.64
N ARG A 132 9.06 -8.89 2.66
CA ARG A 132 8.39 -8.40 3.87
C ARG A 132 7.45 -7.24 3.52
N GLY A 133 6.16 -7.42 3.81
CA GLY A 133 5.15 -6.40 3.60
C GLY A 133 5.34 -5.20 4.55
N LYS A 134 4.77 -4.05 4.17
CA LYS A 134 4.65 -2.93 5.12
C LYS A 134 3.74 -3.32 6.28
N GLY A 135 3.94 -2.67 7.42
CA GLY A 135 2.99 -2.79 8.52
C GLY A 135 3.12 -4.04 9.37
N ALA A 136 4.29 -4.69 9.42
CA ALA A 136 4.48 -6.00 10.06
C ALA A 136 3.74 -7.17 9.39
N HIS A 137 3.26 -7.00 8.15
CA HIS A 137 2.82 -8.13 7.34
C HIS A 137 4.02 -9.03 6.95
N PRO A 138 3.88 -10.36 7.01
CA PRO A 138 4.97 -11.28 6.64
C PRO A 138 5.32 -11.13 5.15
N ASN A 139 4.30 -10.95 4.32
CA ASN A 139 4.41 -10.90 2.87
C ASN A 139 3.75 -9.64 2.30
N VAL A 140 4.13 -9.26 1.08
CA VAL A 140 3.47 -8.17 0.33
C VAL A 140 2.06 -8.59 -0.06
N SER A 141 1.12 -7.62 -0.02
CA SER A 141 -0.28 -7.87 -0.40
C SER A 141 -0.40 -8.35 -1.85
N LYS A 142 -1.22 -9.39 -2.08
CA LYS A 142 -1.52 -9.92 -3.42
C LYS A 142 -2.00 -8.83 -4.39
N THR A 143 -2.86 -7.92 -3.92
CA THR A 143 -3.35 -6.80 -4.74
C THR A 143 -2.21 -5.87 -5.19
N HIS A 144 -1.18 -5.68 -4.34
CA HIS A 144 -0.01 -4.91 -4.74
C HIS A 144 0.79 -5.64 -5.83
N VAL A 145 1.05 -6.93 -5.65
CA VAL A 145 1.73 -7.77 -6.65
C VAL A 145 0.98 -7.75 -7.99
N ASP A 146 -0.34 -7.93 -7.97
CA ASP A 146 -1.19 -7.90 -9.17
C ASP A 146 -1.16 -6.53 -9.87
N ASN A 147 -1.12 -5.44 -9.11
CA ASN A 147 -1.02 -4.09 -9.66
C ASN A 147 0.35 -3.82 -10.27
N VAL A 148 1.43 -4.30 -9.64
CA VAL A 148 2.80 -4.23 -10.19
C VAL A 148 2.90 -5.04 -11.46
N HIS A 149 2.40 -6.28 -11.46
CA HIS A 149 2.38 -7.15 -12.64
C HIS A 149 1.65 -6.49 -13.82
N ARG A 150 0.43 -5.98 -13.60
CA ARG A 150 -0.33 -5.26 -14.64
C ARG A 150 0.41 -3.99 -15.10
N GLY A 151 0.97 -3.22 -14.18
CA GLY A 151 1.68 -1.98 -14.48
C GLY A 151 2.94 -2.21 -15.33
N LEU A 152 3.73 -3.23 -14.99
CA LEU A 152 4.92 -3.63 -15.75
C LEU A 152 4.52 -4.18 -17.12
N GLY A 153 3.55 -5.09 -17.19
CA GLY A 153 3.06 -5.64 -18.45
C GLY A 153 2.53 -4.57 -19.41
N ASP A 154 1.78 -3.59 -18.90
CA ASP A 154 1.30 -2.45 -19.70
C ASP A 154 2.46 -1.62 -20.29
N ILE A 155 3.49 -1.28 -19.49
CA ILE A 155 4.63 -0.49 -19.98
C ILE A 155 5.43 -1.29 -20.99
N ILE A 156 5.79 -2.53 -20.65
CA ILE A 156 6.66 -3.39 -21.44
C ILE A 156 6.05 -3.66 -22.81
N LYS A 157 4.75 -3.96 -22.84
CA LYS A 157 4.01 -4.11 -24.10
C LYS A 157 3.98 -2.82 -24.90
N ALA A 158 3.73 -1.68 -24.26
CA ALA A 158 3.65 -0.39 -24.95
C ALA A 158 5.00 0.06 -25.52
N CYS A 159 6.11 -0.22 -24.83
CA CYS A 159 7.46 0.11 -25.29
C CYS A 159 8.07 -0.95 -26.22
N GLY A 160 7.39 -2.09 -26.40
CA GLY A 160 7.85 -3.19 -27.24
C GLY A 160 9.06 -3.94 -26.70
N PHE A 161 9.28 -3.95 -25.39
CA PHE A 161 10.41 -4.65 -24.77
C PHE A 161 10.15 -6.16 -24.76
N LYS A 162 11.06 -6.96 -25.33
CA LYS A 162 11.00 -8.43 -25.32
C LYS A 162 12.14 -9.05 -24.53
N MET A 163 13.31 -8.41 -24.56
CA MET A 163 14.54 -8.84 -23.89
C MET A 163 15.13 -7.72 -23.04
N LEU A 164 16.08 -8.06 -22.17
CA LEU A 164 16.75 -7.07 -21.30
C LEU A 164 17.51 -5.99 -22.10
N ARG A 165 18.02 -6.33 -23.28
CA ARG A 165 18.69 -5.38 -24.19
C ARG A 165 17.78 -4.33 -24.81
N ASP A 166 16.46 -4.58 -24.83
CA ASP A 166 15.51 -3.64 -25.41
C ASP A 166 15.16 -2.50 -24.45
N LEU A 167 15.54 -2.63 -23.18
CA LEU A 167 15.23 -1.68 -22.12
C LEU A 167 15.89 -0.33 -22.41
N ASP A 168 15.07 0.62 -22.82
CA ASP A 168 15.51 1.95 -23.17
C ASP A 168 14.71 3.01 -22.40
N ARG A 169 15.44 3.99 -21.86
CA ARG A 169 14.85 5.07 -21.07
C ARG A 169 14.01 6.00 -21.93
N GLN A 170 14.45 6.29 -23.15
CA GLN A 170 13.78 7.26 -24.02
C GLN A 170 12.40 6.75 -24.44
N LYS A 171 12.28 5.48 -24.84
CA LYS A 171 10.99 4.83 -25.14
C LYS A 171 9.98 4.93 -23.99
N VAL A 172 10.44 4.83 -22.73
CA VAL A 172 9.56 4.98 -21.56
C VAL A 172 9.12 6.43 -21.38
N LEU A 173 9.98 7.41 -21.65
CA LEU A 173 9.64 8.84 -21.60
C LEU A 173 8.65 9.22 -22.71
N ASP A 174 8.84 8.69 -23.91
CA ASP A 174 7.95 8.87 -25.04
C ASP A 174 6.58 8.26 -24.74
N TRP A 175 6.55 7.03 -24.22
CA TRP A 175 5.32 6.37 -23.76
C TRP A 175 4.60 7.16 -22.68
N ALA A 176 5.32 7.72 -21.70
CA ALA A 176 4.73 8.52 -20.64
C ALA A 176 4.09 9.81 -21.20
N SER A 177 4.78 10.47 -22.13
CA SER A 177 4.32 11.68 -22.80
C SER A 177 3.10 11.41 -23.69
N GLU A 178 3.12 10.33 -24.47
CA GLU A 178 2.00 9.89 -25.29
C GLU A 178 0.80 9.52 -24.41
N SER A 179 1.03 8.80 -23.31
CA SER A 179 -0.03 8.40 -22.38
C SER A 179 -0.77 9.58 -21.75
N LEU A 180 -0.09 10.71 -21.52
CA LEU A 180 -0.72 11.95 -21.05
C LEU A 180 -1.58 12.62 -22.12
N ARG A 181 -1.19 12.51 -23.40
CA ARG A 181 -1.89 13.14 -24.53
C ARG A 181 -3.06 12.32 -25.06
N ARG A 182 -3.20 11.06 -24.64
CA ARG A 182 -4.29 10.19 -25.10
C ARG A 182 -5.66 10.80 -24.74
N PRO A 183 -6.60 10.86 -25.69
CA PRO A 183 -7.96 11.33 -25.41
C PRO A 183 -8.71 10.31 -24.54
N ASP A 184 -9.77 10.79 -23.89
CA ASP A 184 -10.72 9.93 -23.20
C ASP A 184 -11.40 9.00 -24.22
N GLU A 185 -11.38 7.69 -23.94
CA GLU A 185 -11.87 6.66 -24.84
C GLU A 185 -13.32 6.31 -24.50
N THR A 186 -14.23 6.45 -25.46
CA THR A 186 -15.64 6.08 -25.30
C THR A 186 -15.83 4.61 -25.64
N ILE A 187 -16.15 3.80 -24.64
CA ILE A 187 -16.39 2.37 -24.79
C ILE A 187 -17.90 2.13 -24.76
N THR A 188 -18.48 1.83 -25.91
CA THR A 188 -19.88 1.38 -26.02
C THR A 188 -19.93 -0.12 -25.80
N LYS A 189 -20.63 -0.54 -24.75
CA LYS A 189 -20.86 -1.96 -24.49
C LYS A 189 -21.97 -2.52 -25.39
N LYS A 190 -22.01 -3.85 -25.53
CA LYS A 190 -23.06 -4.58 -26.27
C LYS A 190 -24.48 -4.31 -25.76
N ASP A 191 -24.63 -3.88 -24.50
CA ASP A 191 -25.90 -3.51 -23.86
C ASP A 191 -26.35 -2.06 -24.15
N GLY A 192 -25.65 -1.34 -25.02
CA GLY A 192 -25.91 0.07 -25.34
C GLY A 192 -25.40 1.05 -24.27
N THR A 193 -24.79 0.55 -23.17
CA THR A 193 -24.24 1.44 -22.15
C THR A 193 -22.91 2.04 -22.61
N VAL A 194 -22.85 3.36 -22.59
CA VAL A 194 -21.64 4.12 -22.93
C VAL A 194 -20.82 4.34 -21.67
N ARG A 195 -19.55 3.93 -21.68
CA ARG A 195 -18.60 4.15 -20.58
C ARG A 195 -17.37 4.89 -21.10
N ILE A 196 -17.07 6.03 -20.48
CA ILE A 196 -15.86 6.79 -20.78
C ILE A 196 -14.70 6.22 -19.96
N ARG A 197 -13.66 5.74 -20.64
CA ARG A 197 -12.37 5.40 -20.06
C ARG A 197 -11.48 6.63 -20.13
N LYS A 198 -11.29 7.27 -18.97
CA LYS A 198 -10.42 8.44 -18.89
C LYS A 198 -8.96 8.10 -19.20
N ALA A 199 -8.27 9.03 -19.84
CA ALA A 199 -6.82 8.99 -20.02
C ALA A 199 -6.10 8.78 -18.66
N PRO A 200 -4.95 8.12 -18.60
CA PRO A 200 -4.21 7.98 -17.35
C PRO A 200 -3.69 9.36 -16.87
N GLY A 201 -3.86 9.67 -15.58
CA GLY A 201 -3.26 10.87 -14.99
C GLY A 201 -1.81 10.67 -14.56
N PRO A 202 -1.07 11.76 -14.25
CA PRO A 202 0.33 11.71 -13.83
C PRO A 202 0.59 10.70 -12.71
N ARG A 203 -0.28 10.65 -11.70
CA ARG A 203 -0.20 9.69 -10.59
C ARG A 203 -0.23 8.22 -11.05
N THR A 204 -1.07 7.89 -12.04
CA THR A 204 -1.17 6.52 -12.56
C THR A 204 0.09 6.15 -13.33
N ILE A 205 0.64 7.08 -14.11
CA ILE A 205 1.88 6.89 -14.85
C ILE A 205 3.06 6.74 -13.87
N ASN A 206 3.16 7.63 -12.88
CA ASN A 206 4.17 7.58 -11.82
C ASN A 206 4.17 6.25 -11.07
N ALA A 207 3.00 5.67 -10.77
CA ALA A 207 2.92 4.36 -10.14
C ALA A 207 3.59 3.27 -10.99
N LYS A 208 3.41 3.33 -12.31
CA LYS A 208 4.06 2.39 -13.25
C LYS A 208 5.56 2.67 -13.40
N LEU A 209 5.98 3.94 -13.47
CA LEU A 209 7.40 4.33 -13.49
C LEU A 209 8.14 3.85 -12.23
N ILE A 210 7.51 3.99 -11.05
CA ILE A 210 8.05 3.50 -9.78
C ILE A 210 8.21 1.97 -9.82
N ALA A 211 7.19 1.25 -10.32
CA ALA A 211 7.26 -0.20 -10.47
C ALA A 211 8.39 -0.63 -11.41
N LEU A 212 8.55 0.07 -12.54
CA LEU A 212 9.61 -0.18 -13.51
C LEU A 212 11.01 0.09 -12.93
N THR A 213 11.16 1.20 -12.20
CA THR A 213 12.44 1.54 -11.54
C THR A 213 12.80 0.49 -10.49
N ALA A 214 11.83 0.04 -9.69
CA ALA A 214 12.04 -1.01 -8.69
C ALA A 214 12.39 -2.36 -9.34
N PHE A 215 11.75 -2.71 -10.46
CA PHE A 215 12.11 -3.88 -11.25
C PHE A 215 13.55 -3.78 -11.80
N GLY A 216 13.93 -2.62 -12.35
CA GLY A 216 15.30 -2.35 -12.81
C GLY A 216 16.34 -2.47 -11.70
N ASN A 217 16.05 -1.98 -10.49
CA ASN A 217 16.93 -2.16 -9.34
C ASN A 217 17.07 -3.64 -8.97
N TRP A 218 15.97 -4.41 -8.97
CA TRP A 218 16.04 -5.85 -8.74
C TRP A 218 16.86 -6.59 -9.80
N LEU A 219 16.80 -6.17 -11.08
CA LEU A 219 17.64 -6.74 -12.14
C LEU A 219 19.13 -6.51 -11.85
N VAL A 220 19.50 -5.35 -11.33
CA VAL A 220 20.89 -5.05 -10.94
C VAL A 220 21.30 -5.84 -9.70
N ASP A 221 20.49 -5.82 -8.65
CA ASP A 221 20.76 -6.52 -7.38
C ASP A 221 20.90 -8.04 -7.56
N SER A 222 20.22 -8.59 -8.57
CA SER A 222 20.24 -10.01 -8.91
C SER A 222 21.27 -10.38 -9.99
N GLY A 223 22.13 -9.44 -10.42
CA GLY A 223 23.21 -9.67 -11.38
C GLY A 223 22.77 -9.82 -12.84
N ARG A 224 21.53 -9.48 -13.20
CA ARG A 224 20.98 -9.58 -14.57
C ARG A 224 21.29 -8.36 -15.42
N LEU A 225 21.51 -7.22 -14.78
CA LEU A 225 21.96 -5.97 -15.41
C LEU A 225 23.12 -5.38 -14.60
N ILE A 226 23.99 -4.63 -15.29
CA ILE A 226 25.09 -3.92 -14.66
C ILE A 226 24.58 -2.60 -14.06
N GLU A 227 23.73 -1.90 -14.82
CA GLU A 227 23.14 -0.64 -14.43
C GLU A 227 21.63 -0.63 -14.71
N ASN A 228 20.89 0.15 -13.93
CA ASN A 228 19.46 0.31 -14.13
C ASN A 228 19.21 1.47 -15.13
N PRO A 229 18.69 1.20 -16.35
CA PRO A 229 18.39 2.24 -17.33
C PRO A 229 17.33 3.24 -16.85
N PHE A 230 16.59 2.89 -15.80
CA PHE A 230 15.45 3.64 -15.28
C PHE A 230 15.73 4.43 -13.99
N ASP A 231 16.93 4.34 -13.42
CA ASP A 231 17.26 5.01 -12.13
C ASP A 231 17.04 6.53 -12.18
N ARG A 232 17.21 7.13 -13.35
CA ARG A 232 17.04 8.58 -13.58
C ARG A 232 15.66 8.96 -14.14
N LEU A 233 14.65 8.08 -14.06
CA LEU A 233 13.28 8.45 -14.42
C LEU A 233 12.71 9.43 -13.38
N LYS A 234 12.44 10.65 -13.81
CA LYS A 234 11.77 11.65 -12.97
C LYS A 234 10.27 11.36 -12.92
N LYS A 235 9.68 11.55 -11.75
CA LYS A 235 8.24 11.52 -11.59
C LYS A 235 7.65 12.75 -12.30
N LEU A 236 6.52 12.53 -12.97
CA LEU A 236 5.69 13.60 -13.49
C LEU A 236 5.08 14.39 -12.34
N ASP A 237 4.86 15.68 -12.55
CA ASP A 237 4.20 16.50 -11.55
C ASP A 237 2.74 16.07 -11.37
N GLU A 238 2.35 15.90 -10.10
CA GLU A 238 0.99 15.52 -9.72
C GLU A 238 0.17 16.73 -9.25
N SER A 239 0.78 17.90 -9.02
CA SER A 239 0.09 19.08 -8.48
C SER A 239 -0.97 19.62 -9.42
N ASP A 240 -0.70 19.58 -10.72
CA ASP A 240 -1.51 20.22 -11.75
C ASP A 240 -2.74 19.38 -12.13
N ASP A 241 -2.70 18.06 -11.87
CA ASP A 241 -3.77 17.11 -12.21
C ASP A 241 -4.25 16.30 -10.99
N VAL A 242 -4.73 17.02 -9.97
CA VAL A 242 -5.38 16.40 -8.79
C VAL A 242 -6.83 16.05 -9.11
N ARG A 243 -7.04 14.89 -9.74
CA ARG A 243 -8.37 14.42 -10.21
C ARG A 243 -9.38 14.07 -9.13
N ARG A 244 -8.95 13.89 -7.88
CA ARG A 244 -9.80 13.46 -6.76
C ARG A 244 -9.49 14.28 -5.53
N ARG A 245 -10.07 15.47 -5.45
CA ARG A 245 -10.13 16.26 -4.21
C ARG A 245 -11.35 15.83 -3.40
N ARG A 246 -11.21 15.73 -2.08
CA ARG A 246 -12.30 15.32 -1.19
C ARG A 246 -12.92 16.53 -0.52
N ARG A 247 -14.23 16.49 -0.28
CA ARG A 247 -14.92 17.46 0.59
C ARG A 247 -15.29 16.82 1.93
N ALA A 248 -15.37 17.64 2.97
CA ALA A 248 -15.95 17.24 4.25
C ALA A 248 -17.49 17.34 4.20
N MET A 249 -18.17 16.52 5.02
CA MET A 249 -19.60 16.66 5.28
C MET A 249 -19.88 17.66 6.40
N THR A 250 -21.04 18.32 6.34
CA THR A 250 -21.56 19.11 7.46
C THR A 250 -22.16 18.21 8.55
N ALA A 251 -22.39 18.75 9.75
CA ALA A 251 -23.08 18.03 10.82
C ALA A 251 -24.52 17.63 10.43
N VAL A 252 -25.22 18.46 9.64
CA VAL A 252 -26.57 18.15 9.14
C VAL A 252 -26.54 17.01 8.14
N GLU A 253 -25.57 17.02 7.21
CA GLU A 253 -25.38 15.92 6.25
C GLU A 253 -25.03 14.60 6.96
N LEU A 254 -24.22 14.66 8.02
CA LEU A 254 -23.88 13.51 8.86
C LEU A 254 -25.15 12.86 9.45
N GLY A 255 -26.01 13.65 10.09
CA GLY A 255 -27.25 13.17 10.69
C GLY A 255 -28.18 12.51 9.66
N ARG A 256 -28.38 13.15 8.51
CA ARG A 256 -29.16 12.60 7.39
C ARG A 256 -28.57 11.28 6.89
N LEU A 257 -27.25 11.20 6.72
CA LEU A 257 -26.59 9.98 6.26
C LEU A 257 -26.78 8.81 7.23
N LEU A 258 -26.63 9.04 8.54
CA LEU A 258 -26.80 8.00 9.56
C LEU A 258 -28.26 7.51 9.64
N GLN A 259 -29.23 8.42 9.56
CA GLN A 259 -30.65 8.08 9.50
C GLN A 259 -30.97 7.21 8.27
N ILE A 260 -30.52 7.63 7.09
CA ILE A 260 -30.71 6.87 5.85
C ILE A 260 -30.01 5.51 5.94
N ALA A 261 -28.78 5.45 6.45
CA ALA A 261 -28.05 4.20 6.60
C ALA A 261 -28.80 3.19 7.46
N ARG A 262 -29.44 3.66 8.54
CA ARG A 262 -30.23 2.85 9.48
C ARG A 262 -31.51 2.30 8.85
N LEU A 263 -32.23 3.11 8.08
CA LEU A 263 -33.59 2.79 7.64
C LEU A 263 -33.67 2.26 6.20
N ARG A 264 -32.72 2.62 5.33
CA ARG A 264 -32.80 2.30 3.90
C ARG A 264 -32.93 0.81 3.59
N PRO A 265 -32.19 -0.13 4.23
CA PRO A 265 -32.33 -1.56 3.91
C PRO A 265 -33.79 -2.04 3.95
N LEU A 266 -34.56 -1.60 4.95
CA LEU A 266 -35.98 -1.91 5.08
C LEU A 266 -36.83 -1.06 4.12
N ALA A 267 -36.55 0.24 4.03
CA ALA A 267 -37.32 1.17 3.19
C ALA A 267 -37.31 0.85 1.69
N GLU A 268 -36.28 0.16 1.18
CA GLU A 268 -36.23 -0.31 -0.22
C GLU A 268 -37.40 -1.25 -0.58
N HIS A 269 -37.93 -1.96 0.42
CA HIS A 269 -39.07 -2.87 0.27
C HIS A 269 -40.42 -2.16 0.38
N GLY A 270 -40.49 -0.99 1.05
CA GLY A 270 -41.71 -0.19 1.19
C GLY A 270 -41.81 1.02 0.27
N ARG A 271 -40.99 1.11 -0.79
CA ARG A 271 -41.06 2.20 -1.79
C ARG A 271 -42.43 2.22 -2.49
N SER A 272 -43.04 3.40 -2.57
CA SER A 272 -44.22 3.61 -3.43
C SER A 272 -43.85 3.45 -4.91
N THR A 273 -44.82 3.09 -5.73
CA THR A 273 -44.69 3.05 -7.19
C THR A 273 -45.33 4.29 -7.80
N VAL A 274 -44.59 5.00 -8.66
CA VAL A 274 -45.02 6.19 -9.39
C VAL A 274 -44.99 5.89 -10.88
N ARG A 275 -45.92 6.45 -11.64
CA ARG A 275 -45.95 6.32 -13.10
C ARG A 275 -44.81 7.12 -13.73
N SER A 276 -44.04 6.51 -14.63
CA SER A 276 -42.92 7.18 -15.31
C SER A 276 -43.45 8.31 -16.23
N PRO A 277 -43.01 9.56 -16.05
CA PRO A 277 -43.38 10.65 -16.94
C PRO A 277 -42.75 10.42 -18.33
N GLY A 278 -43.54 10.51 -19.39
CA GLY A 278 -43.07 10.42 -20.78
C GLY A 278 -43.32 9.10 -21.54
N ARG A 279 -43.99 8.10 -20.96
CA ARG A 279 -44.49 6.92 -21.70
C ARG A 279 -45.99 7.01 -21.97
N SER A 280 -46.37 7.73 -23.03
CA SER A 280 -47.73 7.71 -23.57
C SER A 280 -47.91 6.51 -24.52
N ARG A 281 -48.12 5.31 -23.97
CA ARG A 281 -48.70 4.20 -24.74
C ARG A 281 -49.78 3.50 -23.93
N ALA A 282 -50.69 2.86 -24.68
CA ALA A 282 -51.93 2.28 -24.20
C ALA A 282 -51.76 1.41 -22.95
N SER A 283 -52.70 1.62 -22.04
CA SER A 283 -52.95 0.95 -20.76
C SER A 283 -52.54 -0.53 -20.70
N LYS A 284 -51.94 -0.93 -19.56
CA LYS A 284 -51.64 -2.31 -19.07
C LYS A 284 -50.20 -2.86 -19.14
N SER A 285 -49.17 -2.10 -19.53
CA SER A 285 -47.78 -2.59 -19.44
C SER A 285 -47.10 -2.26 -18.10
N ARG A 286 -46.54 -3.28 -17.41
CA ARG A 286 -45.68 -3.14 -16.21
C ARG A 286 -44.47 -2.21 -16.43
N ALA A 287 -44.11 -1.90 -17.68
CA ALA A 287 -43.03 -1.01 -18.05
C ALA A 287 -43.33 0.49 -17.86
N THR A 288 -44.49 0.86 -17.29
CA THR A 288 -44.91 2.26 -17.04
C THR A 288 -44.74 2.71 -15.59
N TRP A 289 -44.36 1.81 -14.67
CA TRP A 289 -44.23 2.09 -13.23
C TRP A 289 -42.78 1.99 -12.77
N GLN A 290 -42.36 2.95 -11.96
CA GLN A 290 -41.05 2.97 -11.33
C GLN A 290 -41.18 3.19 -9.82
N LYS A 291 -40.26 2.64 -9.03
CA LYS A 291 -40.22 2.92 -7.60
C LYS A 291 -39.84 4.38 -7.37
N SER A 292 -40.56 5.07 -6.49
CA SER A 292 -40.22 6.42 -6.07
C SER A 292 -38.80 6.45 -5.47
N PRO A 293 -38.02 7.51 -5.73
CA PRO A 293 -36.77 7.75 -5.01
C PRO A 293 -37.04 7.85 -3.50
N LEU A 294 -36.16 7.29 -2.69
CA LEU A 294 -36.18 7.53 -1.25
C LEU A 294 -35.56 8.90 -0.97
N THR A 295 -36.16 9.64 -0.05
CA THR A 295 -35.67 10.93 0.47
C THR A 295 -35.61 10.88 1.99
N VAL A 296 -34.97 11.89 2.61
CA VAL A 296 -34.91 12.03 4.08
C VAL A 296 -36.31 12.07 4.69
N ASP A 297 -37.26 12.75 4.06
CA ASP A 297 -38.61 12.92 4.61
C ASP A 297 -39.46 11.64 4.46
N THR A 298 -39.24 10.89 3.37
CA THR A 298 -40.06 9.70 3.05
C THR A 298 -39.50 8.40 3.61
N ILE A 299 -38.25 8.40 4.12
CA ILE A 299 -37.54 7.18 4.51
C ILE A 299 -38.23 6.44 5.66
N ALA A 300 -38.76 7.16 6.65
CA ALA A 300 -39.38 6.58 7.83
C ALA A 300 -40.68 5.87 7.48
N GLU A 301 -41.55 6.53 6.71
CA GLU A 301 -42.80 5.95 6.22
C GLU A 301 -42.56 4.77 5.28
N ALA A 302 -41.55 4.86 4.40
CA ALA A 302 -41.17 3.75 3.53
C ALA A 302 -40.60 2.56 4.32
N ALA A 303 -39.86 2.81 5.41
CA ALA A 303 -39.38 1.75 6.30
C ALA A 303 -40.53 1.07 7.04
N ALA A 304 -41.49 1.85 7.57
CA ALA A 304 -42.68 1.32 8.23
C ALA A 304 -43.50 0.43 7.29
N ARG A 305 -43.76 0.88 6.05
CA ARG A 305 -44.39 0.06 5.00
C ARG A 305 -43.54 -1.16 4.63
N GLY A 306 -42.22 -1.01 4.60
CA GLY A 306 -41.31 -2.13 4.39
C GLY A 306 -41.46 -3.20 5.48
N ARG A 307 -41.61 -2.79 6.75
CA ARG A 307 -41.82 -3.69 7.88
C ARG A 307 -43.13 -4.48 7.78
N SER A 308 -44.20 -3.84 7.31
CA SER A 308 -45.51 -4.49 7.20
C SER A 308 -45.62 -5.45 6.00
N VAL A 309 -44.83 -5.22 4.95
CA VAL A 309 -44.86 -6.04 3.73
C VAL A 309 -43.89 -7.22 3.79
N VAL A 310 -42.75 -7.06 4.46
CA VAL A 310 -41.69 -8.07 4.51
C VAL A 310 -41.93 -9.04 5.67
N GLN A 311 -41.64 -10.32 5.43
CA GLN A 311 -41.71 -11.36 6.47
C GLN A 311 -40.94 -10.95 7.75
N PRO A 312 -41.46 -11.23 8.96
CA PRO A 312 -40.91 -10.71 10.21
C PRO A 312 -39.41 -10.94 10.38
N GLU A 313 -38.93 -12.17 10.18
CA GLU A 313 -37.51 -12.53 10.28
C GLU A 313 -36.63 -11.79 9.27
N ARG A 314 -37.14 -11.61 8.05
CA ARG A 314 -36.40 -10.91 6.99
C ARG A 314 -36.30 -9.42 7.29
N ALA A 315 -37.35 -8.82 7.83
CA ALA A 315 -37.35 -7.43 8.22
C ALA A 315 -36.40 -7.17 9.40
N GLU A 316 -36.35 -8.05 10.41
CA GLU A 316 -35.35 -7.98 11.48
C GLU A 316 -33.92 -8.03 10.92
N HIS A 317 -33.66 -8.94 9.99
CA HIS A 317 -32.36 -9.00 9.32
C HIS A 317 -31.99 -7.70 8.60
N LEU A 318 -32.95 -7.05 7.92
CA LEU A 318 -32.74 -5.78 7.24
C LEU A 318 -32.51 -4.62 8.22
N GLU A 319 -33.23 -4.58 9.33
CA GLU A 319 -33.04 -3.62 10.41
C GLU A 319 -31.63 -3.74 11.01
N LEU A 320 -31.18 -4.97 11.28
CA LEU A 320 -29.83 -5.25 11.78
C LEU A 320 -28.75 -4.84 10.76
N GLN A 321 -28.96 -5.13 9.48
CA GLN A 321 -28.09 -4.66 8.40
C GLN A 321 -28.02 -3.13 8.36
N GLY A 322 -29.13 -2.45 8.64
CA GLY A 322 -29.19 -1.00 8.76
C GLY A 322 -28.43 -0.48 9.96
N TRP A 323 -28.56 -1.14 11.12
CA TRP A 323 -27.80 -0.80 12.32
C TRP A 323 -26.30 -0.87 12.05
N GLU A 324 -25.83 -2.01 11.54
CA GLU A 324 -24.43 -2.27 11.29
C GLU A 324 -23.85 -1.27 10.28
N ARG A 325 -24.64 -0.89 9.27
CA ARG A 325 -24.25 0.12 8.29
C ARG A 325 -24.13 1.51 8.92
N ALA A 326 -25.10 1.93 9.73
CA ALA A 326 -25.05 3.21 10.43
C ALA A 326 -23.85 3.28 11.38
N LEU A 327 -23.62 2.21 12.16
CA LEU A 327 -22.47 2.08 13.06
C LEU A 327 -21.14 2.12 12.29
N THR A 328 -21.08 1.48 11.11
CA THR A 328 -19.90 1.54 10.24
C THR A 328 -19.57 2.98 9.83
N TYR A 329 -20.57 3.76 9.41
CA TYR A 329 -20.36 5.16 9.04
C TYR A 329 -19.98 6.01 10.25
N GLU A 330 -20.68 5.85 11.36
CA GLU A 330 -20.41 6.57 12.61
C GLU A 330 -18.97 6.34 13.10
N LEU A 331 -18.50 5.10 13.11
CA LEU A 331 -17.12 4.78 13.48
C LEU A 331 -16.11 5.42 12.53
N LEU A 332 -16.32 5.36 11.21
CA LEU A 332 -15.41 6.02 10.25
C LEU A 332 -15.34 7.54 10.45
N LEU A 333 -16.47 8.16 10.80
CA LEU A 333 -16.62 9.60 10.96
C LEU A 333 -16.09 10.13 12.29
N THR A 334 -16.10 9.32 13.34
CA THR A 334 -15.71 9.74 14.71
C THR A 334 -14.31 9.31 15.11
N THR A 335 -13.71 8.36 14.38
CA THR A 335 -12.36 7.84 14.68
C THR A 335 -11.35 8.11 13.57
N GLY A 336 -11.83 8.55 12.40
CA GLY A 336 -11.02 8.72 11.20
C GLY A 336 -10.38 7.43 10.69
N MET A 337 -10.81 6.24 11.12
CA MET A 337 -10.23 4.97 10.66
C MET A 337 -10.35 4.79 9.13
N ARG A 338 -9.37 4.11 8.53
CA ARG A 338 -9.49 3.70 7.11
C ARG A 338 -10.49 2.53 7.01
N LYS A 339 -11.18 2.39 5.87
CA LYS A 339 -12.10 1.26 5.59
C LYS A 339 -11.49 -0.11 5.95
N GLY A 340 -10.24 -0.34 5.52
CA GLY A 340 -9.54 -1.61 5.78
C GLY A 340 -9.14 -1.81 7.25
N GLU A 341 -8.90 -0.72 7.98
CA GLU A 341 -8.62 -0.77 9.43
C GLU A 341 -9.89 -1.15 10.19
N LEU A 342 -11.01 -0.49 9.89
CA LEU A 342 -12.31 -0.82 10.49
C LEU A 342 -12.75 -2.26 10.18
N ALA A 343 -12.57 -2.71 8.93
CA ALA A 343 -12.86 -4.09 8.53
C ALA A 343 -12.02 -5.13 9.28
N SER A 344 -10.88 -4.74 9.83
CA SER A 344 -9.98 -5.64 10.56
C SER A 344 -10.29 -5.77 12.05
N LEU A 345 -11.11 -4.87 12.61
CA LEU A 345 -11.40 -4.87 14.04
C LEU A 345 -12.22 -6.09 14.45
N THR A 346 -11.85 -6.67 15.59
CA THR A 346 -12.59 -7.74 16.26
C THR A 346 -13.20 -7.23 17.57
N VAL A 347 -14.09 -8.02 18.17
CA VAL A 347 -14.68 -7.72 19.48
C VAL A 347 -13.59 -7.53 20.55
N ALA A 348 -12.51 -8.32 20.52
CA ALA A 348 -11.36 -8.20 21.42
C ALA A 348 -10.58 -6.88 21.29
N ASN A 349 -10.81 -6.10 20.24
CA ASN A 349 -10.12 -4.83 20.03
C ASN A 349 -10.82 -3.65 20.69
N VAL A 350 -12.02 -3.84 21.23
CA VAL A 350 -12.84 -2.77 21.81
C VAL A 350 -12.83 -2.88 23.32
N ASP A 351 -12.42 -1.80 23.99
CA ASP A 351 -12.57 -1.65 25.42
C ASP A 351 -13.65 -0.60 25.70
N LEU A 352 -14.78 -1.07 26.26
CA LEU A 352 -15.97 -0.25 26.56
C LEU A 352 -16.20 -0.06 28.06
N ASN A 353 -15.29 -0.59 28.89
CA ASN A 353 -15.47 -0.70 30.34
C ASN A 353 -14.72 0.38 31.13
N ALA A 354 -13.85 1.14 30.47
CA ALA A 354 -13.04 2.18 31.10
C ALA A 354 -13.73 3.56 31.10
N ASP A 355 -13.30 4.45 32.00
CA ASP A 355 -13.63 5.89 31.99
C ASP A 355 -13.28 6.56 30.65
N ALA A 356 -12.34 5.96 29.90
CA ALA A 356 -11.97 6.34 28.54
C ALA A 356 -12.16 5.14 27.59
N PRO A 357 -13.36 4.96 27.00
CA PRO A 357 -13.59 3.86 26.06
C PRO A 357 -12.71 4.03 24.82
N ALA A 358 -12.16 2.93 24.32
CA ALA A 358 -11.19 2.97 23.24
C ALA A 358 -11.19 1.72 22.36
N VAL A 359 -10.65 1.88 21.15
CA VAL A 359 -10.39 0.79 20.21
C VAL A 359 -8.89 0.65 19.99
N THR A 360 -8.38 -0.55 20.17
CA THR A 360 -6.98 -0.89 19.89
C THR A 360 -6.83 -1.48 18.49
N LEU A 361 -6.23 -0.73 17.57
CA LEU A 361 -5.83 -1.26 16.27
C LEU A 361 -4.47 -1.96 16.36
N ARG A 362 -4.42 -3.23 15.94
CA ARG A 362 -3.16 -3.99 15.83
C ARG A 362 -2.26 -3.40 14.74
N GLY A 363 -0.94 -3.40 14.98
CA GLY A 363 0.05 -2.85 14.04
C GLY A 363 -0.02 -3.47 12.63
N VAL A 364 -0.34 -4.76 12.55
CA VAL A 364 -0.55 -5.52 11.29
C VAL A 364 -1.62 -4.89 10.40
N HIS A 365 -2.60 -4.20 10.98
CA HIS A 365 -3.68 -3.57 10.23
C HIS A 365 -3.49 -2.05 10.10
N ALA A 366 -2.52 -1.48 10.83
CA ALA A 366 -2.16 -0.08 10.72
C ALA A 366 -1.16 0.13 9.58
N LYS A 367 -1.39 1.15 8.76
CA LYS A 367 -0.52 1.45 7.61
C LYS A 367 0.96 1.67 7.97
N ASN A 368 1.22 2.22 9.16
CA ASN A 368 2.56 2.48 9.68
C ASN A 368 3.17 1.26 10.42
N GLY A 369 2.43 0.16 10.58
CA GLY A 369 2.85 -1.02 11.33
C GLY A 369 2.81 -0.87 12.84
N LYS A 370 2.33 0.26 13.37
CA LYS A 370 2.34 0.54 14.79
C LYS A 370 0.97 0.29 15.38
N ARG A 371 0.94 -0.42 16.52
CA ARG A 371 -0.26 -0.52 17.36
C ARG A 371 -0.72 0.89 17.72
N SER A 372 -2.02 1.14 17.66
CA SER A 372 -2.60 2.44 17.97
C SER A 372 -3.87 2.27 18.79
N THR A 373 -3.99 3.00 19.88
CA THR A 373 -5.22 3.10 20.68
C THR A 373 -5.96 4.36 20.25
N ILE A 374 -7.24 4.20 19.92
CA ILE A 374 -8.10 5.26 19.40
C ILE A 374 -9.22 5.48 20.41
N PRO A 375 -9.31 6.65 21.04
CA PRO A 375 -10.41 6.93 21.96
C PRO A 375 -11.74 6.94 21.20
N LEU A 376 -12.78 6.42 21.84
CA LEU A 376 -14.16 6.51 21.38
C LEU A 376 -14.86 7.63 22.14
N ARG A 377 -15.72 8.37 21.45
CA ARG A 377 -16.66 9.27 22.11
C ARG A 377 -17.67 8.43 22.92
N LEU A 378 -18.08 8.93 24.08
CA LEU A 378 -18.90 8.16 25.03
C LEU A 378 -20.23 7.66 24.43
N ASP A 379 -20.88 8.48 23.61
CA ASP A 379 -22.11 8.12 22.90
C ASP A 379 -21.88 6.99 21.87
N VAL A 380 -20.82 7.08 21.07
CA VAL A 380 -20.41 6.04 20.10
C VAL A 380 -20.08 4.74 20.83
N ALA A 381 -19.39 4.81 21.97
CA ALA A 381 -19.13 3.65 22.82
C ALA A 381 -20.43 3.02 23.33
N GLY A 382 -21.43 3.84 23.68
CA GLY A 382 -22.79 3.40 24.00
C GLY A 382 -23.48 2.66 22.84
N HIS A 383 -23.40 3.19 21.60
CA HIS A 383 -23.94 2.54 20.41
C HIS A 383 -23.26 1.21 20.12
N VAL A 384 -21.94 1.13 20.26
CA VAL A 384 -21.18 -0.13 20.11
C VAL A 384 -21.58 -1.13 21.20
N ARG A 385 -21.78 -0.69 22.45
CA ARG A 385 -22.25 -1.54 23.55
C ARG A 385 -23.61 -2.15 23.26
N GLY A 386 -24.56 -1.33 22.80
CA GLY A 386 -25.89 -1.78 22.40
C GLY A 386 -25.84 -2.81 21.27
N TRP A 387 -25.02 -2.54 20.23
CA TRP A 387 -24.81 -3.46 19.11
C TRP A 387 -24.26 -4.82 19.56
N LEU A 388 -23.25 -4.83 20.44
CA LEU A 388 -22.64 -6.07 20.94
C LEU A 388 -23.59 -6.84 21.87
N ALA A 389 -24.38 -6.14 22.69
CA ALA A 389 -25.37 -6.76 23.59
C ALA A 389 -26.48 -7.46 22.78
N ASP A 390 -27.07 -6.77 21.81
CA ASP A 390 -28.07 -7.33 20.90
C ASP A 390 -27.50 -8.52 20.11
N ARG A 391 -26.28 -8.39 19.57
CA ARG A 391 -25.62 -9.48 18.85
C ARG A 391 -25.35 -10.69 19.73
N ARG A 392 -24.95 -10.50 21.00
CA ARG A 392 -24.76 -11.57 21.97
C ARG A 392 -26.06 -12.30 22.25
N GLN A 393 -27.16 -11.56 22.49
CA GLN A 393 -28.48 -12.15 22.73
C GLN A 393 -28.95 -12.99 21.53
N ARG A 394 -28.83 -12.46 20.30
CA ARG A 394 -29.22 -13.17 19.07
C ARG A 394 -28.39 -14.42 18.80
N LEU A 395 -27.10 -14.39 19.09
CA LEU A 395 -26.24 -15.57 18.97
C LEU A 395 -26.61 -16.61 20.03
N ALA A 396 -26.85 -16.19 21.27
CA ALA A 396 -27.24 -17.08 22.36
C ALA A 396 -28.56 -17.80 22.07
N ALA A 397 -29.56 -17.10 21.50
CA ALA A 397 -30.82 -17.70 21.05
C ALA A 397 -30.64 -18.80 19.98
N ARG A 398 -29.47 -18.84 19.32
CA ARG A 398 -29.10 -19.86 18.31
C ARG A 398 -28.08 -20.87 18.85
N GLY A 399 -27.86 -20.91 20.17
CA GLY A 399 -26.86 -21.76 20.82
C GLY A 399 -25.41 -21.40 20.49
N LYS A 400 -25.14 -20.15 20.07
CA LYS A 400 -23.79 -19.67 19.73
C LYS A 400 -23.34 -18.60 20.70
N MET A 401 -22.03 -18.50 20.93
CA MET A 401 -21.42 -17.40 21.69
C MET A 401 -20.74 -16.41 20.76
N LEU A 402 -20.76 -15.13 21.15
CA LEU A 402 -19.97 -14.09 20.50
C LEU A 402 -18.51 -14.25 20.90
N ALA A 403 -17.64 -14.59 19.95
CA ALA A 403 -16.24 -14.83 20.20
C ALA A 403 -15.42 -13.53 20.18
N ALA A 404 -14.28 -13.54 20.87
CA ALA A 404 -13.36 -12.40 20.92
C ALA A 404 -12.77 -12.06 19.54
N ASP A 405 -12.59 -13.08 18.68
CA ASP A 405 -12.06 -12.93 17.32
C ASP A 405 -13.13 -12.60 16.26
N ASP A 406 -14.41 -12.56 16.65
CA ASP A 406 -15.47 -12.14 15.73
C ASP A 406 -15.25 -10.71 15.29
N ARG A 407 -15.51 -10.43 13.99
CA ARG A 407 -15.44 -9.06 13.45
C ARG A 407 -16.39 -8.14 14.19
N LEU A 408 -15.97 -6.93 14.52
CA LEU A 408 -16.81 -5.93 15.18
C LEU A 408 -18.02 -5.56 14.32
N VAL A 409 -17.76 -5.26 13.05
CA VAL A 409 -18.75 -4.98 12.00
C VAL A 409 -18.35 -5.67 10.69
N GLN A 410 -19.33 -6.11 9.92
CA GLN A 410 -19.15 -6.68 8.59
C GLN A 410 -19.13 -5.58 7.53
N ILE A 411 -17.97 -5.37 6.89
CA ILE A 411 -17.83 -4.38 5.83
C ILE A 411 -18.18 -5.00 4.46
N PRO A 412 -19.24 -4.55 3.77
CA PRO A 412 -19.61 -5.11 2.47
C PRO A 412 -18.60 -4.75 1.38
N SER A 413 -18.33 -5.69 0.48
CA SER A 413 -17.48 -5.45 -0.71
C SER A 413 -18.01 -4.28 -1.56
N GLY A 414 -19.34 -4.18 -1.67
CA GLY A 414 -20.05 -3.10 -2.36
C GLY A 414 -20.22 -1.79 -1.60
N LEU A 415 -19.48 -1.54 -0.50
CA LEU A 415 -19.67 -0.35 0.36
C LEU A 415 -19.73 0.97 -0.41
N ILE A 416 -18.92 1.14 -1.45
CA ILE A 416 -18.91 2.38 -2.26
C ILE A 416 -20.26 2.58 -2.96
N ARG A 417 -20.82 1.52 -3.57
CA ARG A 417 -22.13 1.59 -4.25
C ARG A 417 -23.27 1.80 -3.26
N ILE A 418 -23.15 1.20 -2.08
CA ILE A 418 -24.09 1.34 -0.97
C ILE A 418 -24.11 2.80 -0.50
N LEU A 419 -22.93 3.37 -0.24
CA LEU A 419 -22.75 4.77 0.15
C LEU A 419 -23.30 5.71 -0.93
N ASP A 420 -22.97 5.49 -2.21
CA ASP A 420 -23.49 6.34 -3.30
C ASP A 420 -25.02 6.41 -3.32
N ARG A 421 -25.68 5.27 -3.11
CA ARG A 421 -27.14 5.22 -2.97
C ARG A 421 -27.62 5.88 -1.67
N ASP A 422 -26.82 5.91 -0.61
CA ASP A 422 -27.22 6.45 0.71
C ASP A 422 -27.15 7.97 0.62
N LEU A 423 -26.09 8.50 0.00
CA LEU A 423 -25.95 9.92 -0.32
C LEU A 423 -27.09 10.41 -1.20
N ALA A 424 -27.46 9.65 -2.25
CA ALA A 424 -28.58 10.00 -3.10
C ALA A 424 -29.90 10.07 -2.31
N ALA A 425 -30.17 9.10 -1.44
CA ALA A 425 -31.38 9.11 -0.60
C ALA A 425 -31.35 10.18 0.50
N ALA A 426 -30.15 10.56 0.96
CA ALA A 426 -29.96 11.64 1.94
C ALA A 426 -30.00 13.04 1.33
N GLY A 427 -30.12 13.16 0.00
CA GLY A 427 -30.02 14.44 -0.70
C GLY A 427 -28.63 15.08 -0.62
N ILE A 428 -27.58 14.29 -0.38
CA ILE A 428 -26.21 14.78 -0.23
C ILE A 428 -25.52 14.70 -1.59
N ALA A 429 -25.13 15.86 -2.12
CA ALA A 429 -24.44 15.94 -3.40
C ALA A 429 -23.06 15.25 -3.30
N LYS A 430 -22.82 14.27 -4.19
CA LYS A 430 -21.54 13.54 -4.24
C LYS A 430 -20.37 14.43 -4.66
N ALA A 431 -20.62 15.51 -5.40
CA ALA A 431 -19.64 16.53 -5.73
C ALA A 431 -20.16 17.90 -5.29
N ASP A 432 -19.30 18.77 -4.78
CA ASP A 432 -19.65 20.18 -4.53
C ASP A 432 -19.41 21.06 -5.76
N GLU A 433 -19.77 22.34 -5.64
CA GLU A 433 -19.53 23.40 -6.62
C GLU A 433 -18.04 23.55 -6.99
N ARG A 434 -17.12 23.10 -6.13
CA ARG A 434 -15.66 23.12 -6.35
C ARG A 434 -15.14 21.84 -7.04
N GLY A 435 -16.03 20.92 -7.42
CA GLY A 435 -15.68 19.62 -7.99
C GLY A 435 -15.04 18.63 -7.00
N ARG A 436 -15.01 18.94 -5.69
CA ARG A 436 -14.52 18.03 -4.64
C ARG A 436 -15.59 16.97 -4.35
N ARG A 437 -15.17 15.72 -4.15
CA ARG A 437 -16.07 14.56 -4.09
C ARG A 437 -16.16 13.93 -2.72
N LEU A 438 -17.31 13.32 -2.44
CA LEU A 438 -17.51 12.43 -1.31
C LEU A 438 -17.26 10.98 -1.72
N ASP A 439 -16.35 10.31 -1.00
CA ASP A 439 -16.12 8.86 -1.06
C ASP A 439 -15.98 8.30 0.37
N VAL A 440 -15.76 7.00 0.53
CA VAL A 440 -15.60 6.40 1.87
C VAL A 440 -14.42 7.03 2.64
N HIS A 441 -13.37 7.45 1.94
CA HIS A 441 -12.20 8.08 2.58
C HIS A 441 -12.45 9.56 2.91
N ALA A 442 -13.47 10.19 2.33
CA ALA A 442 -13.93 11.52 2.71
C ALA A 442 -14.53 11.55 4.13
N MET A 443 -14.97 10.41 4.68
CA MET A 443 -15.35 10.32 6.11
C MET A 443 -14.18 10.68 7.02
N ARG A 444 -12.97 10.25 6.66
CA ARG A 444 -11.75 10.61 7.38
C ARG A 444 -11.36 12.09 7.19
N THR A 445 -11.59 12.66 6.01
CA THR A 445 -11.47 14.13 5.79
C THR A 445 -12.48 14.88 6.65
N THR A 446 -13.70 14.37 6.76
CA THR A 446 -14.76 14.95 7.59
C THR A 446 -14.36 14.96 9.06
N PHE A 447 -13.86 13.84 9.58
CA PHE A 447 -13.36 13.76 10.97
C PHE A 447 -12.30 14.82 11.27
N ASN A 448 -11.27 14.93 10.43
CA ASN A 448 -10.21 15.93 10.61
C ASN A 448 -10.73 17.36 10.52
N THR A 449 -11.66 17.61 9.60
CA THR A 449 -12.27 18.93 9.44
C THR A 449 -13.09 19.27 10.69
N GLN A 450 -13.83 18.33 11.26
CA GLN A 450 -14.57 18.53 12.52
C GLN A 450 -13.63 18.83 13.70
N LEU A 451 -12.48 18.16 13.80
CA LEU A 451 -11.46 18.49 14.80
C LEU A 451 -10.94 19.92 14.63
N ALA A 452 -10.64 20.32 13.39
CA ALA A 452 -10.17 21.67 13.09
C ALA A 452 -11.24 22.74 13.42
N VAL A 453 -12.51 22.49 13.06
CA VAL A 453 -13.65 23.37 13.38
C VAL A 453 -13.88 23.48 14.90
N ALA A 454 -13.65 22.40 15.64
CA ALA A 454 -13.70 22.39 17.10
C ALA A 454 -12.50 23.10 17.77
N GLY A 455 -11.55 23.66 16.99
CA GLY A 455 -10.38 24.35 17.52
C GLY A 455 -9.32 23.42 18.10
N VAL A 456 -9.34 22.13 17.76
CA VAL A 456 -8.34 21.18 18.24
C VAL A 456 -6.98 21.51 17.64
N ASP A 457 -5.96 21.58 18.50
CA ASP A 457 -4.57 21.83 18.09
C ASP A 457 -4.13 20.85 16.97
N PRO A 458 -3.45 21.33 15.91
CA PRO A 458 -3.01 20.50 14.79
C PRO A 458 -2.16 19.28 15.19
N ARG A 459 -1.38 19.34 16.27
CA ARG A 459 -0.57 18.21 16.76
C ARG A 459 -1.46 17.15 17.41
N THR A 460 -2.47 17.57 18.16
CA THR A 460 -3.50 16.70 18.74
C THR A 460 -4.36 16.07 17.63
N ALA A 461 -4.76 16.85 16.62
CA ALA A 461 -5.44 16.33 15.44
C ALA A 461 -4.59 15.32 14.66
N MET A 462 -3.27 15.58 14.52
CA MET A 462 -2.32 14.64 13.94
C MET A 462 -2.27 13.30 14.69
N ALA A 463 -2.27 13.35 16.03
CA ALA A 463 -2.30 12.16 16.87
C ALA A 463 -3.62 11.39 16.72
N ALA A 464 -4.76 12.08 16.80
CA ALA A 464 -6.08 11.47 16.58
C ALA A 464 -6.22 10.85 15.19
N MET A 465 -5.70 11.52 14.16
CA MET A 465 -5.70 11.05 12.79
C MET A 465 -4.69 9.92 12.55
N ARG A 466 -3.66 9.78 13.38
CA ARG A 466 -2.58 8.78 13.20
C ARG A 466 -1.88 8.95 11.84
N VAL A 467 -1.60 10.20 11.47
CA VAL A 467 -0.82 10.54 10.27
C VAL A 467 0.64 10.82 10.62
N SER A 468 1.54 10.64 9.66
CA SER A 468 2.98 10.75 9.86
C SER A 468 3.51 12.19 9.77
N SER A 469 2.75 13.12 9.20
CA SER A 469 3.17 14.51 9.03
C SER A 469 2.02 15.47 9.24
N LEU A 470 2.35 16.66 9.74
CA LEU A 470 1.40 17.76 9.95
C LEU A 470 0.86 18.30 8.62
N ASP A 471 1.68 18.28 7.57
CA ASP A 471 1.30 18.68 6.21
C ASP A 471 0.06 17.91 5.70
N LEU A 472 -0.07 16.62 6.07
CA LEU A 472 -1.27 15.84 5.73
C LEU A 472 -2.52 16.35 6.46
N VAL A 473 -2.40 16.72 7.73
CA VAL A 473 -3.51 17.27 8.53
C VAL A 473 -3.99 18.58 7.92
N LEU A 474 -3.05 19.48 7.64
CA LEU A 474 -3.35 20.85 7.21
C LEU A 474 -3.78 20.93 5.74
N LYS A 475 -3.12 20.23 4.81
CA LYS A 475 -3.39 20.36 3.36
C LYS A 475 -4.31 19.30 2.79
N THR A 476 -4.23 18.06 3.29
CA THR A 476 -4.94 16.91 2.68
C THR A 476 -6.29 16.63 3.33
N TYR A 477 -6.39 16.84 4.64
CA TYR A 477 -7.55 16.43 5.43
C TYR A 477 -8.39 17.58 6.00
N ALA A 478 -7.95 18.83 5.91
CA ALA A 478 -8.77 19.98 6.29
C ALA A 478 -9.52 20.52 5.05
N ASP A 479 -10.85 20.65 5.15
CA ASP A 479 -11.64 21.35 4.14
C ASP A 479 -11.91 22.78 4.58
N GLU A 480 -11.22 23.72 3.95
CA GLU A 480 -11.25 25.16 4.23
C GLU A 480 -12.65 25.76 4.25
N LYS A 481 -13.62 25.21 3.50
CA LYS A 481 -15.01 25.73 3.45
C LYS A 481 -15.71 25.71 4.81
N HIS A 482 -15.27 24.84 5.72
CA HIS A 482 -15.87 24.74 7.05
C HIS A 482 -15.13 25.55 8.11
N LEU A 483 -13.99 26.16 7.78
CA LEU A 483 -13.24 27.01 8.70
C LEU A 483 -13.90 28.39 8.74
N ASP A 484 -14.25 28.86 9.92
CA ASP A 484 -14.80 30.20 10.13
C ASP A 484 -13.67 31.24 10.15
N VAL A 485 -13.16 31.55 8.95
CA VAL A 485 -12.09 32.54 8.76
C VAL A 485 -12.52 33.91 9.26
N THR A 486 -13.79 34.27 9.07
CA THR A 486 -14.34 35.56 9.53
C THR A 486 -14.28 35.67 11.04
N LYS A 487 -14.73 34.66 11.79
CA LYS A 487 -14.60 34.62 13.25
C LYS A 487 -13.14 34.66 13.70
N ALA A 488 -12.25 33.94 13.00
CA ALA A 488 -10.82 33.97 13.32
C ALA A 488 -10.21 35.36 13.12
N VAL A 489 -10.50 36.02 12.00
CA VAL A 489 -10.04 37.39 11.73
C VAL A 489 -10.65 38.39 12.71
N ASN A 490 -11.93 38.25 13.05
CA ASN A 490 -12.59 39.12 14.03
C ASN A 490 -12.14 38.89 15.47
N SER A 491 -11.43 37.79 15.75
CA SER A 491 -10.81 37.55 17.06
C SER A 491 -9.44 38.19 17.21
N LEU A 492 -8.91 38.81 16.14
CA LEU A 492 -7.67 39.56 16.19
C LEU A 492 -7.87 40.85 17.02
N PRO A 493 -6.82 41.37 17.68
CA PRO A 493 -6.89 42.63 18.41
C PRO A 493 -7.38 43.77 17.51
N ALA A 494 -8.25 44.62 18.05
CA ALA A 494 -8.69 45.81 17.32
C ALA A 494 -7.50 46.69 16.98
N THR A 495 -7.42 47.15 15.72
CA THR A 495 -6.43 48.15 15.34
C THR A 495 -6.84 49.52 15.90
N PRO A 496 -5.89 50.35 16.34
CA PRO A 496 -6.21 51.72 16.74
C PRO A 496 -6.87 52.45 15.56
N PRO A 497 -7.78 53.41 15.84
CA PRO A 497 -8.46 54.18 14.80
C PRO A 497 -7.43 54.91 13.91
N MET A 498 -7.64 54.90 12.60
CA MET A 498 -6.74 55.53 11.61
C MET A 498 -6.75 57.07 11.61
N LEU A 499 -7.58 57.68 12.46
CA LEU A 499 -7.68 59.13 12.60
C LEU A 499 -7.80 59.47 14.08
N GLU A 500 -6.67 59.78 14.71
CA GLU A 500 -6.49 61.05 15.39
C GLU A 500 -5.06 61.54 15.09
N ALA A 501 -4.91 62.25 13.99
CA ALA A 501 -3.76 63.11 13.82
C ALA A 501 -4.08 64.46 14.49
N VAL A 502 -3.23 64.77 15.48
CA VAL A 502 -2.95 66.09 16.08
C VAL A 502 -3.81 66.49 17.29
N GLY A 503 -3.28 66.18 18.48
CA GLY A 503 -3.64 66.88 19.72
C GLY A 503 -3.12 66.22 20.99
N SER A 504 -1.96 66.67 21.47
CA SER A 504 -1.45 66.47 22.85
C SER A 504 -1.12 65.05 23.30
N ILE A 505 0.16 64.69 23.17
CA ILE A 505 0.78 63.65 23.98
C ILE A 505 0.90 64.18 25.42
N THR A 506 0.10 63.65 26.35
CA THR A 506 0.53 63.54 27.75
C THR A 506 0.85 62.09 28.03
N ALA A 507 2.13 61.83 28.29
CA ALA A 507 2.65 60.53 28.63
C ALA A 507 2.08 60.06 29.99
N ALA A 508 1.19 59.07 29.97
CA ALA A 508 0.94 58.20 31.10
C ALA A 508 0.40 56.85 30.60
N GLU A 509 1.01 55.78 31.10
CA GLU A 509 0.57 54.37 31.01
C GLU A 509 0.88 53.59 29.72
N VAL A 510 2.18 53.35 29.48
CA VAL A 510 2.62 52.13 28.78
C VAL A 510 2.62 50.99 29.80
N GLY A 511 1.49 50.28 29.90
CA GLY A 511 1.28 49.14 30.79
C GLY A 511 1.09 47.82 30.03
N LYS A 512 2.20 47.08 29.87
CA LYS A 512 2.35 45.63 29.58
C LYS A 512 2.25 45.15 28.12
N PRO A 513 3.37 44.69 27.51
CA PRO A 513 3.30 43.78 26.37
C PRO A 513 2.84 42.39 26.85
N VAL A 514 1.71 41.89 26.35
CA VAL A 514 1.34 40.48 26.46
C VAL A 514 2.14 39.71 25.43
N VAL A 515 3.18 39.04 25.91
CA VAL A 515 3.97 38.06 25.15
C VAL A 515 3.05 36.88 24.78
N PRO A 516 3.00 36.39 23.53
CA PRO A 516 2.28 35.15 23.24
C PRO A 516 2.96 33.99 23.98
N ILE A 517 2.19 33.30 24.82
CA ILE A 517 2.65 32.06 25.49
C ILE A 517 2.75 30.97 24.43
N VAL A 518 3.94 30.86 23.83
CA VAL A 518 4.44 29.60 23.29
C VAL A 518 5.73 29.33 24.07
N VAL A 519 5.62 28.51 25.11
CA VAL A 519 6.78 27.97 25.83
C VAL A 519 7.17 26.67 25.13
N PRO A 520 8.34 26.59 24.47
CA PRO A 520 8.97 25.31 24.23
C PRO A 520 9.62 24.87 25.54
N THR A 521 9.14 23.78 26.14
CA THR A 521 9.87 23.14 27.23
C THR A 521 11.12 22.45 26.66
N SER A 522 12.25 23.14 26.71
CA SER A 522 13.57 22.52 26.65
C SER A 522 14.35 22.85 27.92
N GLY A 523 14.27 21.94 28.89
CA GLY A 523 15.23 21.89 29.98
C GLY A 523 16.53 21.29 29.47
N ASN A 524 17.59 22.09 29.42
CA ASN A 524 18.84 21.80 30.13
C ASN A 524 19.80 22.98 29.99
N GLY A 525 20.26 23.45 31.15
CA GLY A 525 21.07 24.64 31.31
C GLY A 525 22.52 24.49 30.89
N GLY A 526 23.15 25.64 30.68
CA GLY A 526 24.56 25.83 30.45
C GLY A 526 24.84 27.32 30.42
N ALA A 527 25.08 27.89 31.60
CA ALA A 527 25.32 29.31 31.83
C ALA A 527 26.55 29.82 31.06
N LEU A 528 26.40 30.95 30.36
CA LEU A 528 27.49 31.85 29.97
C LEU A 528 26.95 33.30 29.87
N GLU A 529 27.00 34.01 30.99
CA GLU A 529 27.37 35.43 31.04
C GLU A 529 28.78 35.46 31.65
N GLY A 530 29.71 36.34 31.32
CA GLY A 530 29.67 37.53 30.49
C GLY A 530 30.94 38.33 30.84
N SER A 531 31.41 39.14 29.90
CA SER A 531 31.92 40.51 30.13
C SER A 531 32.88 40.91 29.01
N ALA A 532 32.50 42.00 28.35
CA ALA A 532 33.38 42.79 27.51
C ALA A 532 34.18 43.75 28.41
N GLY A 533 35.46 43.93 28.09
CA GLY A 533 36.33 44.99 28.62
C GLY A 533 37.38 45.37 27.56
N PRO A 534 37.72 46.67 27.38
CA PRO A 534 38.37 47.18 26.17
C PRO A 534 39.91 47.17 26.20
N ARG A 535 40.50 47.36 25.01
CA ARG A 535 41.93 47.39 24.66
C ARG A 535 42.78 48.40 25.45
N SER A 536 44.03 48.03 25.81
CA SER A 536 45.31 48.69 25.42
C SER A 536 46.55 47.98 26.06
N PRO A 537 47.83 48.31 25.74
CA PRO A 537 48.75 47.36 25.10
C PRO A 537 50.05 47.04 25.89
N ALA A 538 50.92 46.26 25.25
CA ALA A 538 52.35 46.02 25.52
C ALA A 538 52.71 44.76 26.33
N GLY A 539 53.65 43.96 25.77
CA GLY A 539 54.28 42.84 26.49
C GLY A 539 54.97 41.82 25.59
N LYS A 540 56.26 42.04 25.33
CA LYS A 540 57.19 41.22 24.53
C LYS A 540 57.30 39.74 24.94
N LYS A 541 57.88 38.95 24.00
CA LYS A 541 58.60 37.63 24.12
C LYS A 541 57.68 36.41 23.96
N SER A 542 58.03 35.32 23.27
CA SER A 542 59.22 34.90 22.52
C SER A 542 58.84 33.70 21.66
N ALA A 543 59.46 33.59 20.48
CA ALA A 543 59.41 32.42 19.61
C ALA A 543 59.82 31.11 20.31
N ARG A 544 59.16 30.00 19.95
CA ARG A 544 59.87 28.73 19.76
C ARG A 544 59.14 27.84 18.75
N ALA A 545 59.79 27.66 17.60
CA ALA A 545 59.48 26.64 16.62
C ALA A 545 59.86 25.25 17.14
N LYS A 546 59.02 24.23 16.86
CA LYS A 546 59.48 22.84 16.63
C LYS A 546 58.59 22.16 15.58
N LYS A 547 59.30 21.40 14.75
CA LYS A 547 58.99 20.78 13.45
C LYS A 547 57.84 19.74 13.47
N PRO A 548 57.31 19.37 12.28
CA PRO A 548 56.09 18.58 12.14
C PRO A 548 56.35 17.08 12.28
N THR A 549 55.42 16.36 12.89
CA THR A 549 55.37 14.90 12.87
C THR A 549 54.20 14.48 11.99
N ILE A 550 54.52 13.79 10.90
CA ILE A 550 53.57 13.18 9.97
C ILE A 550 52.87 12.03 10.70
N SER A 551 51.56 12.13 10.87
CA SER A 551 50.69 10.99 11.17
C SER A 551 49.65 10.89 10.06
N ARG A 552 49.55 9.69 9.48
CA ARG A 552 48.60 9.31 8.44
C ARG A 552 47.21 9.15 9.06
N ASP A 553 46.33 10.12 8.83
CA ASP A 553 44.91 9.95 9.11
C ASP A 553 44.18 9.53 7.84
N PHE A 554 43.66 8.31 7.90
CA PHE A 554 42.72 7.73 6.95
C PHE A 554 41.48 8.63 6.84
N HIS A 555 41.22 9.14 5.64
CA HIS A 555 39.96 9.80 5.33
C HIS A 555 38.85 8.74 5.30
N VAL A 556 38.16 8.57 6.43
CA VAL A 556 36.91 7.82 6.51
C VAL A 556 35.85 8.65 5.80
N ILE A 557 35.47 8.23 4.60
CA ILE A 557 34.32 8.75 3.87
C ILE A 557 33.07 8.45 4.71
N PRO A 558 32.29 9.44 5.17
CA PRO A 558 31.07 9.16 5.91
C PRO A 558 30.05 8.47 5.00
N ALA A 559 29.53 7.35 5.49
CA ALA A 559 28.49 6.57 4.83
C ALA A 559 27.30 7.47 4.46
N LYS A 560 27.01 7.52 3.16
CA LYS A 560 25.86 8.20 2.59
C LYS A 560 24.61 7.57 3.22
N GLU A 561 23.88 8.34 4.03
CA GLU A 561 22.54 7.97 4.48
C GLU A 561 21.69 7.62 3.26
N GLU A 562 21.29 6.35 3.15
CA GLU A 562 20.27 5.91 2.22
C GLU A 562 18.96 6.65 2.54
N LYS A 563 18.73 7.77 1.85
CA LYS A 563 17.40 8.37 1.71
C LYS A 563 16.55 7.42 0.86
N ARG A 564 16.03 6.39 1.52
CA ARG A 564 15.08 5.43 1.00
C ARG A 564 13.88 6.20 0.44
N ALA A 565 13.63 6.05 -0.86
CA ALA A 565 12.59 6.77 -1.59
C ALA A 565 11.23 6.66 -0.89
N LYS A 566 10.61 7.81 -0.59
CA LYS A 566 9.18 7.90 -0.23
C LYS A 566 8.35 7.44 -1.43
N GLY A 567 8.06 6.16 -1.48
CA GLY A 567 7.20 5.51 -2.46
C GLY A 567 5.74 5.94 -2.27
N LEU A 568 5.16 6.43 -3.37
CA LEU A 568 3.77 6.87 -3.47
C LEU A 568 2.83 5.67 -3.24
N GLU A 569 1.79 5.91 -2.45
CA GLU A 569 0.96 4.87 -1.85
C GLU A 569 -0.10 4.34 -2.84
N PRO A 570 -0.34 3.01 -2.91
CA PRO A 570 -1.49 2.48 -3.61
C PRO A 570 -2.77 2.89 -2.88
N SER A 571 -3.63 3.61 -3.59
CA SER A 571 -5.00 3.90 -3.18
C SER A 571 -5.74 2.58 -2.99
N THR A 572 -6.24 2.33 -1.78
CA THR A 572 -7.22 1.27 -1.49
C THR A 572 -8.56 1.67 -2.10
N SER A 573 -8.66 1.51 -3.42
CA SER A 573 -9.89 1.62 -4.18
C SER A 573 -10.00 0.34 -5.01
N SER A 574 -10.45 -0.70 -4.33
CA SER A 574 -11.18 -1.83 -4.90
C SER A 574 -12.51 -1.93 -4.16
#